data_AF-A0A543AUA5-F1
#
_entry.id   AF-A0A543AUA5-F1
#
_cell.length_a   1.000
_cell.length_b   1.000
_cell.length_c   1.000
_cell.angle_alpha   90.00
_cell.angle_beta   90.00
_cell.angle_gamma   90.00
#
_symmetry.space_group_name_H-M   'P 1'
#
loop_
_entity.id
_entity.type
_entity.pdbx_description
1 polymer ?
#
loop_
_entity_poly.entity_id
_entity_poly.type
_entity_poly.pdbx_seq_one_letter_code
_entity_poly.pdbx_strand_id
1 'polypeptide(L)'
;MSGTVDSPPTARLGRAADPEPGRVEGATGCRIAVSHTGELLELHLTDEAMSAGHEGVTSEVLGLYDQALAKAQANAVPEPAPHGGLPRRRR
;
A
#
# COMPACT_ATOMS: atom_id res chain seq x y z
N MET A 1 41.37 35.23 4.10
CA MET A 1 41.33 33.77 4.30
C MET A 1 40.02 33.42 4.98
N SER A 2 39.37 32.36 4.49
CA SER A 2 38.22 31.64 5.09
C SER A 2 36.90 32.41 5.09
N GLY A 3 35.83 32.03 4.40
CA GLY A 3 35.44 30.74 3.83
C GLY A 3 33.99 30.50 4.21
N THR A 4 33.04 31.07 3.45
CA THR A 4 31.63 30.74 3.55
C THR A 4 31.42 29.34 2.99
N VAL A 5 31.21 28.35 3.87
CA VAL A 5 30.66 27.06 3.45
C VAL A 5 29.17 27.27 3.16
N ASP A 6 28.91 27.69 1.93
CA ASP A 6 27.62 27.57 1.27
C ASP A 6 27.35 26.07 1.10
N SER A 7 26.74 25.47 2.13
CA SER A 7 26.24 24.11 2.02
C SER A 7 25.02 24.19 1.11
N PRO A 8 25.02 23.53 -0.07
CA PRO A 8 23.82 23.49 -0.89
C PRO A 8 22.70 22.89 -0.04
N PRO A 9 21.46 23.43 -0.09
CA PRO A 9 20.35 22.84 0.62
C PRO A 9 20.24 21.41 0.13
N THR A 10 20.60 20.47 1.00
CA THR A 10 20.37 19.06 0.73
C THR A 10 18.87 18.93 0.69
N ALA A 11 18.31 18.95 -0.51
CA ALA A 11 16.93 18.58 -0.74
C ALA A 11 16.79 17.23 -0.06
N ARG A 12 16.08 17.21 1.07
CA ARG A 12 15.67 15.96 1.70
C ARG A 12 14.85 15.28 0.63
N LEU A 13 15.46 14.35 -0.10
CA LEU A 13 14.75 13.40 -0.93
C LEU A 13 13.66 12.86 -0.01
N GLY A 14 12.42 13.28 -0.26
CA GLY A 14 11.29 12.86 0.54
C GLY A 14 11.34 11.35 0.53
N ARG A 15 11.53 10.75 1.71
CA ARG A 15 11.46 9.29 1.86
C ARG A 15 10.15 8.89 1.20
N ALA A 16 10.22 8.10 0.13
CA ALA A 16 9.02 7.55 -0.48
C ALA A 16 8.22 6.95 0.69
N ALA A 17 7.02 7.46 0.92
CA ALA A 17 6.16 6.90 1.94
C ALA A 17 5.94 5.43 1.58
N ASP A 18 6.08 4.54 2.56
CA ASP A 18 5.77 3.14 2.33
C ASP A 18 4.32 3.04 1.82
N PRO A 19 4.04 2.24 0.76
CA PRO A 19 2.70 2.14 0.20
C PRO A 19 1.68 1.74 1.27
N GLU A 20 0.51 2.35 1.23
CA GLU A 20 -0.56 2.03 2.17
C GLU A 20 -0.97 0.56 2.02
N PRO A 21 -1.03 -0.23 3.11
CA PRO A 21 -1.48 -1.61 3.05
C PRO A 21 -2.89 -1.76 2.49
N GLY A 22 -3.14 -2.88 1.82
CA GLY A 22 -4.48 -3.26 1.43
C GLY A 22 -5.22 -3.85 2.62
N ARG A 23 -6.17 -3.09 3.16
CA ARG A 23 -7.05 -3.52 4.27
C ARG A 23 -8.45 -3.83 3.74
N VAL A 24 -8.96 -5.01 4.10
CA VAL A 24 -10.29 -5.49 3.70
C VAL A 24 -10.99 -6.15 4.90
N GLU A 25 -12.30 -5.97 4.99
CA GLU A 25 -13.19 -6.61 5.96
C GLU A 25 -14.23 -7.46 5.21
N GLY A 26 -14.38 -8.71 5.63
CA GLY A 26 -15.33 -9.68 5.08
C GLY A 26 -16.72 -9.56 5.71
N ALA A 27 -17.67 -10.31 5.16
CA ALA A 27 -19.07 -10.28 5.60
C ALA A 27 -19.27 -10.76 7.04
N THR A 28 -18.40 -11.65 7.53
CA THR A 28 -18.42 -12.19 8.91
C THR A 28 -17.71 -11.29 9.93
N GLY A 29 -17.19 -10.13 9.50
CA GLY A 29 -16.34 -9.27 10.32
C GLY A 29 -14.87 -9.71 10.39
N CYS A 30 -14.47 -10.74 9.65
CA CYS A 30 -13.06 -11.07 9.47
C CYS A 30 -12.31 -9.92 8.79
N ARG A 31 -11.08 -9.63 9.22
CA ARG A 31 -10.27 -8.54 8.67
C ARG A 31 -8.89 -9.03 8.30
N ILE A 32 -8.37 -8.55 7.17
CA ILE A 32 -7.01 -8.84 6.74
C ILE A 32 -6.33 -7.56 6.26
N ALA A 33 -5.03 -7.46 6.56
CA ALA A 33 -4.16 -6.43 6.02
C ALA A 33 -2.94 -7.08 5.36
N VAL A 34 -2.68 -6.70 4.10
CA VAL A 34 -1.58 -7.25 3.30
C VAL A 34 -0.76 -6.08 2.73
N SER A 35 0.56 -6.24 2.70
CA SER A 35 1.45 -5.29 2.04
C SER A 35 1.38 -5.43 0.51
N HIS A 36 1.94 -4.45 -0.22
CA HIS A 36 2.01 -4.54 -1.68
C HIS A 36 2.90 -5.70 -2.20
N THR A 37 3.76 -6.25 -1.35
CA THR A 37 4.61 -7.42 -1.67
C THR A 37 3.94 -8.76 -1.36
N GLY A 38 2.74 -8.75 -0.76
CA GLY A 38 2.08 -9.97 -0.30
C GLY A 38 2.45 -10.39 1.12
N GLU A 39 3.10 -9.53 1.91
CA GLU A 39 3.32 -9.83 3.32
C GLU A 39 2.01 -9.69 4.10
N LEU A 40 1.62 -10.72 4.85
CA LEU A 40 0.48 -10.66 5.76
C LEU A 40 0.87 -9.84 7.00
N LEU A 41 0.21 -8.71 7.20
CA LEU A 41 0.48 -7.79 8.31
C LEU A 41 -0.48 -8.00 9.48
N GLU A 42 -1.73 -8.33 9.20
CA GLU A 42 -2.78 -8.51 10.20
C GLU A 42 -3.81 -9.51 9.71
N LEU A 43 -4.28 -10.40 10.60
CA LEU A 43 -5.41 -11.29 10.37
C LEU A 43 -6.25 -11.34 11.64
N HIS A 44 -7.52 -10.97 11.53
CA HIS A 44 -8.51 -11.08 12.59
C HIS A 44 -9.64 -12.00 12.11
N LEU A 45 -9.88 -13.08 12.86
CA LEU A 45 -10.95 -14.03 12.61
C LEU A 45 -12.02 -13.88 13.70
N THR A 46 -13.28 -14.02 13.30
CA THR A 46 -14.40 -14.01 14.25
C THR A 46 -14.78 -15.43 14.66
N ASP A 47 -15.43 -15.57 15.81
CA ASP A 47 -15.96 -16.87 16.27
C ASP A 47 -16.93 -17.49 15.25
N GLU A 48 -17.68 -16.64 14.54
CA GLU A 48 -18.57 -17.06 13.45
C GLU A 48 -17.79 -17.72 12.31
N ALA A 49 -16.72 -17.10 11.82
CA ALA A 49 -15.88 -17.66 10.78
C ALA A 49 -15.18 -18.96 11.24
N MET A 50 -14.75 -19.03 12.50
CA MET A 50 -14.18 -20.24 13.08
C MET A 50 -15.21 -21.38 13.21
N SER A 51 -16.48 -21.04 13.42
CA SER A 51 -17.58 -22.02 13.49
C SER A 51 -18.00 -22.59 12.13
N ALA A 52 -17.66 -21.91 11.02
CA ALA A 52 -17.92 -22.38 9.66
C ALA A 52 -17.11 -23.63 9.26
N GLY A 53 -16.14 -24.01 10.10
CA GLY A 53 -15.25 -25.14 9.86
C GLY A 53 -14.04 -24.77 9.00
N HIS A 54 -13.10 -25.70 8.91
CA HIS A 54 -11.78 -25.45 8.31
C HIS A 54 -11.86 -24.99 6.84
N GLU A 55 -12.73 -25.61 6.05
CA GLU A 55 -12.88 -25.26 4.63
C GLU A 55 -13.47 -23.86 4.44
N GLY A 56 -14.51 -23.52 5.23
CA GLY A 56 -15.16 -22.21 5.19
C GLY A 56 -14.19 -21.08 5.55
N VAL A 57 -13.48 -21.22 6.68
CA VAL A 57 -12.52 -20.19 7.11
C VAL A 57 -11.36 -20.06 6.11
N THR A 58 -10.90 -21.16 5.53
CA THR A 58 -9.81 -21.14 4.55
C THR A 58 -10.24 -20.42 3.28
N SER A 59 -11.44 -20.72 2.76
CA SER A 59 -11.98 -20.05 1.58
C SER A 59 -12.17 -18.55 1.81
N GLU A 60 -12.68 -18.17 2.98
CA GLU A 60 -12.86 -16.76 3.34
C GLU A 60 -11.53 -16.02 3.45
N VAL A 61 -10.55 -16.58 4.17
CA VAL A 61 -9.23 -15.95 4.34
C VAL A 61 -8.50 -15.77 3.02
N LEU A 62 -8.52 -16.78 2.14
CA LEU A 62 -7.90 -16.67 0.81
C LEU A 62 -8.57 -15.60 -0.04
N GLY A 63 -9.91 -15.55 -0.04
CA GLY A 63 -10.67 -14.54 -0.77
C GLY A 63 -10.41 -13.12 -0.27
N LEU A 64 -10.28 -12.94 1.05
CA LEU A 64 -9.92 -11.65 1.64
C LEU A 64 -8.47 -11.27 1.35
N TYR A 65 -7.56 -12.24 1.36
CA TYR A 65 -6.16 -12.03 1.04
C TYR A 65 -5.97 -11.52 -0.39
N ASP A 66 -6.63 -12.14 -1.37
CA ASP A 66 -6.54 -11.70 -2.77
C ASP A 66 -7.06 -10.27 -2.96
N GLN A 67 -8.16 -9.92 -2.30
CA GLN A 67 -8.72 -8.57 -2.33
C GLN A 67 -7.78 -7.55 -1.68
N ALA A 68 -7.20 -7.90 -0.53
CA ALA A 68 -6.25 -7.06 0.17
C ALA A 68 -4.98 -6.86 -0.65
N LEU A 69 -4.43 -7.92 -1.25
CA LEU A 69 -3.26 -7.81 -2.12
C LEU A 69 -3.53 -6.91 -3.33
N ALA A 70 -4.67 -7.07 -4.00
CA ALA A 70 -5.04 -6.22 -5.13
C ALA A 70 -5.12 -4.74 -4.72
N LYS A 71 -5.72 -4.44 -3.55
CA LYS A 71 -5.79 -3.08 -3.01
C LYS A 71 -4.40 -2.53 -2.65
N ALA A 72 -3.54 -3.33 -2.03
CA ALA A 72 -2.19 -2.94 -1.67
C ALA A 72 -1.33 -2.63 -2.90
N GLN A 73 -1.47 -3.42 -3.96
CA GLN A 73 -0.80 -3.19 -5.24
C GLN A 73 -1.30 -1.92 -5.91
N ALA A 74 -2.62 -1.66 -5.90
CA ALA A 74 -3.17 -0.41 -6.41
C ALA A 74 -2.64 0.82 -5.66
N ASN A 75 -2.49 0.73 -4.34
CA ASN A 75 -1.90 1.79 -3.52
C ASN A 75 -0.40 2.02 -3.80
N ALA A 76 0.30 1.00 -4.30
CA ALA A 76 1.72 1.07 -4.63
C ALA A 76 2.00 1.61 -6.05
N VAL A 77 0.99 1.68 -6.92
CA VAL A 77 1.14 2.28 -8.24
C VAL A 77 1.14 3.80 -8.10
N PRO A 78 2.26 4.50 -8.35
CA PRO A 78 2.24 5.96 -8.36
C PRO A 78 1.31 6.43 -9.48
N GLU A 79 0.38 7.35 -9.17
CA GLU A 79 -0.43 7.98 -10.21
C GLU A 79 0.50 8.55 -11.29
N PRO A 80 0.19 8.33 -12.59
CA PRO A 80 0.99 8.91 -13.65
C PRO A 80 0.97 10.43 -13.47
N ALA A 81 2.15 11.02 -13.29
CA ALA A 81 2.29 12.46 -13.19
C ALA A 81 1.54 13.11 -14.36
N PRO A 82 0.64 14.08 -14.12
CA PRO A 82 -0.02 14.78 -15.21
C PRO A 82 1.09 15.31 -16.10
N HIS A 83 1.05 14.95 -17.37
CA HIS A 83 2.06 15.32 -18.35
C HIS A 83 2.10 16.85 -18.46
N GLY A 84 2.89 17.49 -17.60
CA GLY A 84 3.24 18.89 -17.66
C GLY A 84 4.09 19.07 -18.90
N GLY A 85 3.42 19.45 -19.99
CA GLY A 85 4.00 19.58 -21.31
C GLY A 85 5.30 20.37 -21.28
N LEU A 86 6.28 19.85 -22.03
CA LEU A 86 7.55 20.54 -22.28
C LEU A 86 7.27 22.00 -22.67
N PRO A 87 7.96 22.99 -22.07
CA PRO A 87 7.82 24.38 -22.49
C PRO A 87 8.29 24.51 -23.94
N ARG A 88 7.34 24.70 -24.86
CA ARG A 88 7.67 25.09 -26.24
C ARG A 88 8.34 26.46 -26.18
N ARG A 89 9.66 26.49 -26.38
CA ARG A 89 10.47 27.69 -26.59
C ARG A 89 9.72 28.64 -27.53
N ARG A 90 9.34 29.82 -27.02
CA ARG A 90 8.88 30.93 -27.87
C ARG A 90 10.08 31.41 -28.70
N ARG A 91 9.87 31.48 -30.02
CA ARG A 91 10.73 32.24 -30.92
C ARG A 91 10.56 33.73 -30.65
#